data_AF-A0A951A2K3-F1
#
_entry.id   AF-A0A951A2K3-F1
#
_cell.length_a   1.000
_cell.length_b   1.000
_cell.length_c   1.000
_cell.angle_alpha   90.00
_cell.angle_beta   90.00
_cell.angle_gamma   90.00
#
_symmetry.space_group_name_H-M   'P 1'
#
loop_
_entity.id
_entity.type
_entity.pdbx_description
1 polymer ?
#
loop_
_entity_poly.entity_id
_entity_poly.type
_entity_poly.pdbx_seq_one_letter_code
_entity_poly.pdbx_strand_id
1 'polypeptide(L)'
;MERELGAVSAKLGVSLPPSAVSLPGIALKRAQILQYDEKPLAQVAYLDPHDGVMALCIYADSHKDIAPTAEQRAGLNIVHWASHGRAFMLVGRKAMPQLQDLASLLSKRLTL
;
A
#
# COMPACT_ATOMS: atom_id res chain seq x y z
N MET A 1 12.24 -7.94 7.18
CA MET A 1 11.62 -6.60 7.05
C MET A 1 12.55 -5.51 6.51
N GLU A 2 13.57 -5.03 7.24
CA GLU A 2 14.43 -3.93 6.75
C GLU A 2 15.08 -4.21 5.38
N ARG A 3 15.64 -5.41 5.21
CA ARG A 3 16.20 -5.86 3.91
C ARG A 3 15.16 -5.89 2.78
N GLU A 4 13.96 -6.34 3.09
CA GLU A 4 12.86 -6.43 2.12
C GLU A 4 12.40 -5.04 1.67
N LEU A 5 12.21 -4.13 2.63
CA LEU A 5 11.87 -2.74 2.36
C LEU A 5 12.99 -2.01 1.63
N GLY A 6 14.25 -2.31 1.92
CA GLY A 6 15.40 -1.79 1.17
C GLY A 6 15.39 -2.22 -0.30
N ALA A 7 15.14 -3.51 -0.57
CA ALA A 7 15.01 -4.02 -1.94
C ALA A 7 13.83 -3.39 -2.69
N VAL A 8 12.69 -3.26 -2.02
CA VAL A 8 11.51 -2.59 -2.56
C VAL A 8 11.81 -1.11 -2.85
N SER A 9 12.41 -0.40 -1.90
CA SER A 9 12.78 1.02 -2.03
C SER A 9 13.68 1.24 -3.25
N ALA A 10 14.73 0.42 -3.38
CA ALA A 10 15.67 0.50 -4.49
C ALA A 10 15.00 0.27 -5.84
N LYS A 11 14.08 -0.71 -5.93
CA LYS A 11 13.40 -1.01 -7.20
C LYS A 11 12.34 0.03 -7.56
N LEU A 12 11.72 0.64 -6.55
CA LEU A 12 10.73 1.69 -6.74
C LEU A 12 11.34 3.08 -6.94
N GLY A 13 12.62 3.28 -6.60
CA GLY A 13 13.27 4.59 -6.64
C GLY A 13 12.78 5.55 -5.54
N VAL A 14 12.20 5.03 -4.45
CA VAL A 14 11.64 5.83 -3.34
C VAL A 14 12.01 5.22 -2.00
N SER A 15 12.18 6.03 -0.96
CA SER A 15 12.48 5.53 0.38
C SER A 15 11.21 5.03 1.07
N LEU A 16 11.18 3.75 1.46
CA LEU A 16 10.08 3.16 2.23
C LEU A 16 10.59 2.66 3.57
N PRO A 17 10.84 3.57 4.55
CA PRO A 17 11.22 3.14 5.88
C PRO A 17 10.06 2.39 6.55
N PRO A 18 10.34 1.46 7.49
CA PRO A 18 9.28 0.74 8.19
C PRO A 18 8.22 1.64 8.81
N SER A 19 8.60 2.82 9.31
CA SER A 19 7.68 3.81 9.89
C SER A 19 6.66 4.39 8.90
N ALA A 20 7.01 4.49 7.62
CA ALA A 20 6.11 5.00 6.58
C ALA A 20 4.97 4.00 6.29
N VAL A 21 5.25 2.70 6.41
CA VAL A 21 4.32 1.62 6.06
C VAL A 21 3.73 0.89 7.27
N SER A 22 4.17 1.18 8.50
CA SER A 22 3.64 0.55 9.71
C SER A 22 2.21 1.01 10.03
N LEU A 23 1.32 0.08 10.35
CA LEU A 23 -0.07 0.37 10.68
C LEU A 23 -0.36 0.05 12.16
N PRO A 24 -1.13 0.89 12.89
CA PRO A 24 -1.42 0.66 14.31
C PRO A 24 -2.15 -0.68 14.52
N GLY A 25 -1.64 -1.52 15.43
CA GLY A 25 -2.27 -2.80 15.77
C GLY A 25 -2.23 -3.87 14.67
N ILE A 26 -1.57 -3.61 13.54
CA ILE A 26 -1.54 -4.51 12.38
C ILE A 26 -0.09 -4.92 12.11
N ALA A 27 0.14 -6.23 12.05
CA ALA A 27 1.49 -6.76 11.88
C ALA A 27 1.94 -6.61 10.42
N LEU A 28 3.07 -5.93 10.23
CA LEU A 28 3.78 -5.89 8.95
C LEU A 28 4.53 -7.21 8.75
N LYS A 29 4.14 -8.00 7.76
CA LYS A 29 4.64 -9.38 7.58
C LYS A 29 5.69 -9.52 6.49
N ARG A 30 5.55 -8.78 5.39
CA ARG A 30 6.47 -8.89 4.24
C ARG A 30 6.48 -7.62 3.41
N ALA A 31 7.61 -7.33 2.78
CA ALA A 31 7.67 -6.46 1.62
C ALA A 31 8.34 -7.20 0.44
N GLN A 32 7.82 -7.05 -0.77
CA GLN A 32 8.35 -7.73 -1.95
C GLN A 32 8.07 -6.96 -3.24
N ILE A 33 8.82 -7.26 -4.29
CA ILE A 33 8.56 -6.80 -5.65
C ILE A 33 7.87 -7.93 -6.42
N LEU A 34 6.79 -7.59 -7.09
CA LEU A 34 6.09 -8.38 -8.08
C LEU A 34 6.23 -7.72 -9.45
N GLN A 35 5.82 -8.42 -10.51
CA GLN A 35 5.64 -7.84 -11.83
C GLN A 35 4.14 -7.68 -12.11
N TYR A 36 3.77 -6.52 -12.64
CA TYR A 36 2.42 -6.21 -13.09
C TYR A 36 2.53 -5.37 -14.37
N ASP A 37 1.95 -5.83 -15.47
CA ASP A 37 2.08 -5.20 -16.81
C ASP A 37 3.53 -4.83 -17.16
N GLU A 38 4.46 -5.78 -16.96
CA GLU A 38 5.91 -5.63 -17.16
C GLU A 38 6.58 -4.54 -16.30
N LYS A 39 5.83 -3.92 -15.39
CA LYS A 39 6.30 -2.89 -14.46
C LYS A 39 6.51 -3.48 -13.06
N PRO A 40 7.48 -2.96 -12.30
CA PRO A 40 7.65 -3.36 -10.91
C PRO A 40 6.46 -2.89 -10.07
N LEU A 41 5.85 -3.81 -9.34
CA LEU A 41 4.83 -3.53 -8.34
C LEU A 41 5.39 -3.93 -6.97
N ALA A 42 5.54 -2.94 -6.09
CA ALA A 42 5.82 -3.25 -4.70
C ALA A 42 4.57 -3.70 -3.99
N GLN A 43 4.68 -4.77 -3.22
CA GLN A 43 3.65 -5.24 -2.32
C GLN A 43 4.19 -5.27 -0.90
N VAL A 44 3.47 -4.60 0.00
CA VAL A 44 3.66 -4.67 1.45
C VAL A 44 2.48 -5.44 2.03
N ALA A 45 2.74 -6.59 2.65
CA ALA A 45 1.72 -7.48 3.19
C ALA A 45 1.59 -7.32 4.70
N TYR A 46 0.34 -7.25 5.15
CA TYR A 46 -0.06 -7.08 6.52
C TYR A 46 -0.94 -8.24 6.98
N LEU A 47 -0.89 -8.52 8.29
CA LEU A 47 -1.82 -9.42 8.95
C LEU A 47 -2.53 -8.65 10.07
N ASP A 48 -3.80 -8.36 9.83
CA ASP A 48 -4.72 -7.86 10.84
C ASP A 48 -5.23 -9.05 11.68
N PRO A 49 -5.26 -8.94 13.02
CA PRO A 49 -5.67 -10.04 13.89
C PRO A 49 -7.16 -10.40 13.78
N HIS A 50 -8.01 -9.51 13.25
CA HIS A 50 -9.45 -9.70 13.12
C HIS A 50 -9.87 -9.97 11.68
N ASP A 51 -9.37 -9.19 10.73
CA ASP A 51 -9.81 -9.21 9.33
C ASP A 51 -8.89 -10.00 8.39
N GLY A 52 -7.75 -10.46 8.90
CA GLY A 52 -6.79 -11.28 8.17
C GLY A 52 -5.87 -10.46 7.25
N VAL A 53 -5.67 -10.96 6.03
CA VAL A 53 -4.63 -10.43 5.14
C VAL A 53 -5.05 -9.10 4.51
N MET A 54 -4.13 -8.14 4.54
CA MET A 54 -4.21 -6.91 3.76
C MET A 54 -2.93 -6.70 2.97
N ALA A 55 -3.01 -5.97 1.86
CA ALA A 55 -1.86 -5.59 1.07
C ALA A 55 -1.90 -4.11 0.68
N LEU A 56 -0.76 -3.44 0.77
CA LEU A 56 -0.50 -2.16 0.11
C LEU A 56 0.31 -2.44 -1.16
N CYS A 57 -0.24 -2.06 -2.30
CA CYS A 57 0.44 -2.12 -3.59
C CYS A 57 0.89 -0.72 -4.00
N ILE A 58 2.11 -0.60 -4.52
CA ILE A 58 2.70 0.66 -4.98
C ILE A 58 3.39 0.44 -6.32
N TYR A 59 3.06 1.26 -7.32
CA TYR A 59 3.68 1.19 -8.65
C TYR A 59 3.78 2.58 -9.27
N ALA A 60 4.59 2.71 -10.33
CA ALA A 60 4.72 3.95 -11.07
C ALA A 60 3.44 4.26 -11.84
N ASP A 61 2.97 5.50 -11.74
CA ASP A 61 1.75 5.95 -12.39
C ASP A 61 1.92 7.35 -12.97
N SER A 62 1.41 7.59 -14.18
CA SER A 62 1.49 8.90 -14.85
C SER A 62 0.20 9.71 -14.73
N HIS A 63 -0.82 9.20 -14.04
CA HIS A 63 -2.06 9.93 -13.80
C HIS A 63 -1.87 11.07 -12.78
N LYS A 64 -2.86 11.97 -12.75
CA LYS A 64 -2.90 13.07 -11.79
C LYS A 64 -3.07 12.54 -10.37
N ASP A 65 -2.51 13.29 -9.42
CA ASP A 65 -2.74 13.05 -8.00
C ASP A 65 -4.24 13.04 -7.69
N ILE A 66 -4.68 12.03 -6.95
CA ILE A 66 -6.06 11.87 -6.50
C ILE A 66 -6.07 11.52 -5.01
N ALA A 67 -7.07 12.03 -4.31
CA ALA A 67 -7.28 11.69 -2.90
C ALA A 67 -7.69 10.21 -2.75
N PRO A 68 -7.46 9.60 -1.56
CA PRO A 68 -7.95 8.27 -1.24
C PRO A 68 -9.42 8.09 -1.58
N THR A 69 -9.69 7.20 -2.53
CA THR A 69 -11.02 6.88 -3.04
C THR A 69 -11.31 5.41 -2.77
N ALA A 70 -12.51 5.13 -2.27
CA ALA A 70 -12.93 3.79 -1.91
C ALA A 70 -13.70 3.12 -3.06
N GLU A 71 -13.43 1.84 -3.28
CA GLU A 71 -14.23 0.98 -4.14
C GLU A 71 -14.32 -0.44 -3.55
N GLN A 72 -15.27 -1.22 -4.04
CA GLN A 72 -15.37 -2.64 -3.71
C GLN A 72 -15.29 -3.47 -4.98
N ARG A 73 -14.45 -4.51 -4.97
CA ARG A 73 -14.23 -5.38 -6.12
C ARG A 73 -14.07 -6.82 -5.66
N ALA A 74 -14.86 -7.74 -6.23
CA ALA A 74 -14.79 -9.17 -5.94
C ALA A 74 -14.81 -9.53 -4.43
N GLY A 75 -15.59 -8.80 -3.63
CA GLY A 75 -15.69 -9.00 -2.18
C GLY A 75 -14.50 -8.46 -1.36
N LEU A 76 -13.58 -7.72 -1.98
CA LEU A 76 -12.51 -6.99 -1.32
C LEU A 76 -12.84 -5.49 -1.28
N ASN A 77 -12.53 -4.87 -0.14
CA ASN A 77 -12.52 -3.43 -0.02
C ASN A 77 -11.16 -2.92 -0.50
N ILE A 78 -11.20 -1.86 -1.29
CA ILE A 78 -10.02 -1.25 -1.89
C ILE A 78 -10.10 0.25 -1.64
N VAL A 79 -9.00 0.83 -1.17
CA VAL A 79 -8.82 2.28 -1.17
C VAL A 79 -7.59 2.59 -1.98
N HIS A 80 -7.76 3.36 -3.05
CA HIS A 80 -6.70 3.72 -3.97
C HIS A 80 -6.48 5.23 -4.02
N TRP A 81 -5.25 5.63 -4.25
CA TRP A 81 -4.87 7.04 -4.44
C TRP A 81 -3.68 7.14 -5.37
N ALA A 82 -3.42 8.35 -5.87
CA ALA A 82 -2.21 8.66 -6.62
C ALA A 82 -1.55 9.91 -6.02
N SER A 83 -0.23 9.88 -5.91
CA SER A 83 0.55 11.02 -5.45
C SER A 83 1.95 10.95 -6.04
N HIS A 84 2.46 12.08 -6.53
CA HIS A 84 3.85 12.24 -6.99
C HIS A 84 4.28 11.18 -8.03
N GLY A 85 3.42 10.91 -9.01
CA GLY A 85 3.72 9.96 -10.09
C GLY A 85 3.70 8.49 -9.65
N ARG A 86 2.99 8.18 -8.56
CA ARG A 86 2.81 6.83 -8.03
C ARG A 86 1.35 6.55 -7.74
N ALA A 87 0.92 5.34 -8.07
CA ALA A 87 -0.35 4.81 -7.65
C ALA A 87 -0.17 3.90 -6.43
N PHE A 88 -1.14 3.99 -5.55
CA PHE A 88 -1.20 3.24 -4.31
C PHE A 88 -2.57 2.58 -4.20
N MET A 89 -2.58 1.36 -3.67
CA MET A 89 -3.81 0.61 -3.45
C MET A 89 -3.69 -0.19 -2.16
N LEU A 90 -4.52 0.14 -1.17
CA LEU A 90 -4.69 -0.66 0.03
C LEU A 90 -5.92 -1.56 -0.14
N VAL A 91 -5.71 -2.88 -0.07
CA VAL A 91 -6.74 -3.89 -0.31
C VAL A 91 -6.84 -4.87 0.86
N GLY A 92 -8.06 -5.25 1.22
CA GLY A 92 -8.33 -6.23 2.26
C GLY A 92 -9.81 -6.49 2.50
N ARG A 93 -10.11 -7.30 3.53
CA ARG A 93 -11.49 -7.60 3.95
C ARG A 93 -12.00 -6.71 5.09
N LYS A 94 -11.10 -5.93 5.69
CA LYS A 94 -11.42 -4.94 6.73
C LYS A 94 -12.55 -4.01 6.28
N ALA A 95 -13.44 -3.65 7.21
CA ALA A 95 -14.57 -2.78 6.93
C ALA A 95 -14.12 -1.46 6.26
N MET A 96 -14.88 -0.99 5.28
CA MET A 96 -14.49 0.14 4.42
C MET A 96 -14.07 1.39 5.20
N PRO A 97 -14.81 1.88 6.23
CA PRO A 97 -14.40 3.07 6.97
C PRO A 97 -13.01 2.92 7.63
N GLN A 98 -12.74 1.75 8.21
CA GLN A 98 -11.44 1.47 8.84
C GLN A 98 -10.33 1.35 7.80
N LEU A 99 -10.62 0.78 6.63
CA LEU A 99 -9.65 0.72 5.53
C LEU A 99 -9.32 2.12 4.99
N GLN A 100 -10.33 3.01 4.91
CA GLN A 100 -10.15 4.42 4.53
C GLN A 100 -9.30 5.20 5.54
N ASP A 101 -9.47 4.95 6.84
CA ASP A 101 -8.64 5.56 7.89
C ASP A 101 -7.16 5.16 7.74
N LEU A 102 -6.91 3.87 7.51
CA LEU A 102 -5.56 3.34 7.28
C LEU A 102 -4.95 3.88 5.98
N ALA A 103 -5.72 3.95 4.89
CA ALA A 103 -5.27 4.53 3.63
C ALA A 103 -4.96 6.03 3.77
N SER A 104 -5.78 6.77 4.52
CA SER A 104 -5.55 8.20 4.82
C SER A 104 -4.30 8.42 5.67
N LEU A 105 -4.00 7.49 6.57
CA LEU A 105 -2.76 7.52 7.35
C LEU A 105 -1.55 7.27 6.44
N LEU A 106 -1.63 6.27 5.56
CA LEU A 106 -0.57 5.93 4.62
C LEU A 106 -0.35 7.05 3.60
N SER A 107 -1.41 7.66 3.05
CA SER A 107 -1.29 8.73 2.06
C SER A 107 -0.58 9.96 2.61
N LYS A 108 -0.75 10.27 3.91
CA LYS A 108 -0.02 11.35 4.59
C LYS A 108 1.45 11.03 4.82
N ARG A 109 1.82 9.76 4.91
CA ARG A 109 3.20 9.31 5.17
C ARG A 109 3.99 9.03 3.90
N LEU A 110 3.28 8.65 2.82
CA LEU A 110 3.84 8.25 1.54
C LEU A 110 3.81 9.38 0.50
N THR A 111 3.93 10.63 0.95
CA THR A 111 4.17 11.81 0.11
C THR A 111 5.61 11.80 -0.41
N LEU A 112 5.95 10.76 -1.17
CA LEU A 112 7.27 10.49 -1.75
C LEU A 112 7.41 11.21 -3.09
#